data_AF-A0A7K0HH71-F1
#
_entry.id   AF-A0A7K0HH71-F1
#
_cell.length_a   1.000
_cell.length_b   1.000
_cell.length_c   1.000
_cell.angle_alpha   90.00
_cell.angle_beta   90.00
_cell.angle_gamma   90.00
#
_symmetry.space_group_name_H-M   'P 1'
#
loop_
_entity.id
_entity.type
_entity.pdbx_description
1 polymer ?
#
loop_
_entity_poly.entity_id
_entity_poly.type
_entity_poly.pdbx_seq_one_letter_code
_entity_poly.pdbx_strand_id
1 'polypeptide(L)'
;SLRAETDVMRCKIYSLLLSAYKLLGDEEEFTRLHDTMRGMLPVVKAPQSRALLLVTLYGCTDSALYRQMAHEVVDPWRGESSPKKSKLSLIRRLDDCDRWLKHEIS
;
A
#
# COMPACT_ATOMS: atom_id res chain seq x y z
N SER A 1 0.63 14.19 17.61
CA SER A 1 0.97 15.40 16.83
C SER A 1 0.06 15.43 15.61
N LEU A 2 -0.67 16.52 15.40
CA LEU A 2 -1.67 16.70 14.34
C LEU A 2 -1.15 16.32 12.94
N ARG A 3 0.13 16.59 12.64
CA ARG A 3 0.72 16.25 11.33
C ARG A 3 0.70 14.75 11.04
N ALA A 4 1.00 13.92 12.03
CA ALA A 4 1.00 12.46 11.87
C ALA A 4 -0.43 11.92 11.63
N GLU A 5 -1.43 12.49 12.29
CA GLU A 5 -2.84 12.13 12.06
C GLU A 5 -3.31 12.51 10.66
N THR A 6 -2.92 13.70 10.19
CA THR A 6 -3.15 14.14 8.80
C THR A 6 -2.45 13.22 7.79
N ASP A 7 -1.22 12.79 8.06
CA ASP A 7 -0.47 11.90 7.18
C ASP A 7 -1.15 10.52 7.07
N VAL A 8 -1.63 9.98 8.20
CA VAL A 8 -2.40 8.72 8.21
C VAL A 8 -3.68 8.85 7.39
N MET A 9 -4.41 9.96 7.55
CA MET A 9 -5.66 10.20 6.81
C MET A 9 -5.38 10.32 5.30
N ARG A 10 -4.36 11.09 4.90
CA ARG A 10 -3.95 11.21 3.49
C ARG A 10 -3.60 9.85 2.89
N CYS A 11 -2.84 9.01 3.61
CA CYS A 11 -2.49 7.68 3.11
C CYS A 11 -3.72 6.82 2.84
N LYS A 12 -4.74 6.88 3.71
CA LYS A 12 -6.00 6.14 3.53
C LYS A 12 -6.80 6.65 2.33
N ILE A 13 -6.99 7.96 2.23
CA ILE A 13 -7.75 8.58 1.14
C ILE A 13 -7.07 8.31 -0.21
N TYR A 14 -5.77 8.55 -0.31
CA TYR A 14 -5.04 8.37 -1.56
C TYR A 14 -5.00 6.89 -1.97
N SER A 15 -4.88 5.97 -1.02
CA SER A 15 -4.93 4.54 -1.34
C SER A 15 -6.28 4.11 -1.92
N LEU A 16 -7.38 4.65 -1.38
CA LEU A 16 -8.73 4.42 -1.90
C LEU A 16 -8.90 5.02 -3.30
N LEU A 17 -8.53 6.30 -3.47
CA LEU A 17 -8.66 7.01 -4.74
C LEU A 17 -7.82 6.38 -5.84
N LEU A 18 -6.57 6.00 -5.57
CA LEU A 18 -5.71 5.39 -6.59
C LEU A 18 -6.32 4.07 -7.10
N SER A 19 -6.86 3.25 -6.20
CA SER A 19 -7.57 2.02 -6.56
C SER A 19 -8.82 2.32 -7.39
N ALA A 20 -9.58 3.36 -7.03
CA ALA A 20 -10.76 3.76 -7.77
C ALA A 20 -10.42 4.25 -9.19
N TYR A 21 -9.42 5.12 -9.34
CA TYR A 21 -8.98 5.59 -10.66
C TYR A 21 -8.49 4.44 -11.53
N LYS A 22 -7.77 3.47 -10.96
CA LYS A 22 -7.35 2.26 -11.69
C LYS A 22 -8.55 1.44 -12.18
N LEU A 23 -9.56 1.25 -11.34
CA LEU A 23 -10.77 0.50 -11.68
C LEU A 23 -11.64 1.21 -12.72
N LEU A 24 -11.70 2.55 -12.68
CA LEU A 24 -12.49 3.37 -13.60
C LEU A 24 -11.78 3.66 -14.93
N GLY A 25 -10.47 3.36 -15.02
CA GLY A 25 -9.67 3.68 -16.22
C GLY A 25 -9.33 5.17 -16.35
N ASP A 26 -9.35 5.92 -15.25
CA ASP A 26 -9.00 7.35 -15.24
C ASP A 26 -7.48 7.52 -15.17
N GLU A 27 -6.82 7.44 -16.33
CA GLU A 27 -5.35 7.41 -16.42
C GLU A 27 -4.67 8.71 -15.99
N GLU A 28 -5.30 9.87 -16.22
CA GLU A 28 -4.75 11.18 -15.84
C GLU A 28 -4.70 11.33 -14.33
N GLU A 29 -5.85 11.09 -13.66
CA GLU A 29 -5.93 11.18 -12.21
C GLU A 29 -5.13 10.08 -11.51
N PHE A 30 -5.10 8.89 -12.11
CA PHE A 30 -4.25 7.80 -11.64
C PHE A 30 -2.77 8.22 -11.64
N THR A 31 -2.27 8.75 -12.75
CA THR A 31 -0.86 9.14 -12.89
C THR A 31 -0.50 10.26 -11.91
N ARG A 32 -1.35 11.29 -11.80
CA ARG A 32 -1.16 12.40 -10.88
C ARG A 32 -1.09 11.96 -9.42
N LEU A 33 -2.02 11.08 -9.01
CA LEU A 33 -2.07 10.59 -7.63
C LEU A 33 -0.94 9.58 -7.34
N HIS A 34 -0.58 8.75 -8.31
CA HIS A 34 0.55 7.83 -8.21
C HIS A 34 1.85 8.58 -7.90
N ASP A 35 2.15 9.65 -8.65
CA ASP A 35 3.35 10.47 -8.44
C ASP A 35 3.33 11.17 -7.07
N THR A 36 2.16 11.65 -6.64
CA THR A 36 1.96 12.22 -5.30
C THR A 36 2.26 11.19 -4.21
N MET A 37 1.71 9.98 -4.32
CA MET A 37 1.93 8.89 -3.36
C MET A 37 3.40 8.46 -3.33
N ARG A 38 4.06 8.37 -4.50
CA ARG A 38 5.50 8.08 -4.59
C ARG A 38 6.32 9.12 -3.82
N GLY A 39 6.02 10.40 -3.99
CA GLY A 39 6.68 11.50 -3.27
C GLY A 39 6.44 11.48 -1.75
N MET A 40 5.33 10.90 -1.29
CA MET A 40 5.04 10.75 0.14
C MET A 40 5.81 9.61 0.81
N LEU A 41 6.14 8.53 0.09
CA LEU A 41 6.74 7.32 0.70
C LEU A 41 7.95 7.58 1.62
N PRO A 42 8.93 8.46 1.28
CA PRO A 42 10.08 8.72 2.15
C PRO A 42 9.74 9.45 3.46
N VAL A 43 8.64 10.20 3.49
CA VAL A 43 8.26 11.04 4.63
C VAL A 43 7.25 10.36 5.57
N VAL A 44 6.57 9.31 5.13
CA VAL A 44 5.62 8.54 5.96
C VAL A 44 6.39 7.70 6.99
N LYS A 45 6.39 8.16 8.25
CA LYS A 45 7.08 7.49 9.36
C LYS A 45 6.30 6.31 9.96
N ALA A 46 4.96 6.34 9.88
CA ALA A 46 4.13 5.28 10.45
C ALA A 46 4.19 4.01 9.58
N PRO A 47 4.71 2.87 10.07
CA PRO A 47 4.91 1.67 9.24
C PRO A 47 3.62 1.14 8.60
N GLN A 48 2.50 1.19 9.32
CA GLN A 48 1.20 0.75 8.79
C GLN A 48 0.71 1.63 7.63
N SER A 49 0.90 2.96 7.73
CA SER A 49 0.55 3.88 6.65
C SER A 49 1.45 3.70 5.44
N ARG A 50 2.76 3.47 5.67
CA ARG A 50 3.71 3.17 4.59
C ARG A 50 3.36 1.86 3.88
N ALA A 51 3.06 0.80 4.62
CA ALA A 51 2.60 -0.47 4.06
C ALA A 51 1.30 -0.30 3.26
N LEU A 52 0.33 0.48 3.77
CA LEU A 52 -0.90 0.76 3.04
C LEU A 52 -0.64 1.41 1.68
N LEU A 53 0.25 2.41 1.62
CA LEU A 53 0.65 3.01 0.34
C LEU A 53 1.34 1.98 -0.57
N LEU A 54 2.30 1.22 -0.05
CA LEU A 54 3.08 0.26 -0.84
C LEU A 54 2.23 -0.89 -1.39
N VAL A 55 1.34 -1.48 -0.59
CA VAL A 55 0.41 -2.53 -1.04
C VAL A 55 -0.56 -1.98 -2.09
N THR A 56 -1.02 -0.73 -1.93
CA THR A 56 -1.86 -0.09 -2.97
C THR A 56 -1.10 0.11 -4.27
N LEU A 57 0.10 0.71 -4.19
CA LEU A 57 0.94 0.98 -5.35
C LEU A 57 1.29 -0.31 -6.07
N TYR A 58 1.65 -1.36 -5.35
CA TYR A 58 1.87 -2.69 -5.93
C TYR A 58 0.63 -3.18 -6.69
N GLY A 59 -0.51 -3.33 -6.02
CA GLY A 59 -1.72 -3.85 -6.65
C GLY A 59 -2.24 -3.02 -7.84
N CYS A 60 -1.93 -1.73 -7.88
CA CYS A 60 -2.37 -0.83 -8.96
C CYS A 60 -1.40 -0.78 -10.16
N THR A 61 -0.11 -1.08 -9.95
CA THR A 61 0.94 -0.86 -10.96
C THR A 61 1.68 -2.12 -11.36
N ASP A 62 1.49 -3.23 -10.64
CA ASP A 62 2.23 -4.48 -10.84
C ASP A 62 3.76 -4.30 -10.73
N SER A 63 4.21 -3.27 -10.00
CA SER A 63 5.64 -2.96 -9.90
C SER A 63 6.35 -3.90 -8.92
N ALA A 64 7.37 -4.62 -9.42
CA ALA A 64 8.25 -5.46 -8.61
C ALA A 64 8.94 -4.70 -7.46
N LEU A 65 9.25 -3.41 -7.68
CA LEU A 65 9.84 -2.54 -6.64
C LEU A 65 8.86 -2.34 -5.49
N TYR A 66 7.62 -1.95 -5.77
CA TYR A 66 6.62 -1.74 -4.72
C TYR A 66 6.23 -3.05 -4.06
N ARG A 67 6.22 -4.16 -4.80
CA ARG A 67 6.06 -5.51 -4.23
C ARG A 67 7.14 -5.80 -3.19
N GLN A 68 8.42 -5.70 -3.56
CA GLN A 68 9.53 -5.95 -2.65
C GLN A 68 9.42 -5.08 -1.39
N MET A 69 9.22 -3.77 -1.57
CA MET A 69 9.08 -2.84 -0.45
C MET A 69 7.87 -3.15 0.43
N ALA A 70 6.75 -3.62 -0.14
CA ALA A 70 5.57 -4.01 0.63
C ALA A 70 5.89 -5.22 1.52
N HIS A 71 6.54 -6.26 0.98
CA HIS A 71 6.99 -7.43 1.74
C HIS A 71 7.96 -7.06 2.86
N GLU A 72 8.96 -6.23 2.59
CA GLU A 72 9.93 -5.77 3.60
C GLU A 72 9.25 -5.14 4.83
N VAL A 73 8.13 -4.45 4.64
CA VAL A 73 7.38 -3.83 5.75
C VAL A 73 6.39 -4.79 6.41
N VAL A 74 5.74 -5.66 5.64
CA VAL A 74 4.61 -6.51 6.09
C VAL A 74 5.07 -7.84 6.67
N ASP A 75 6.11 -8.48 6.12
CA ASP A 75 6.52 -9.82 6.52
C ASP A 75 6.91 -9.97 8.00
N PRO A 76 7.57 -8.98 8.66
CA PRO A 76 7.81 -9.04 10.09
C PRO A 76 6.53 -9.21 10.94
N TRP A 77 5.37 -8.77 10.43
CA TRP A 77 4.10 -8.87 11.16
C TRP A 77 3.51 -10.28 11.16
N ARG A 78 3.93 -11.14 10.22
CA ARG A 78 3.43 -12.53 10.13
C ARG A 78 3.92 -13.38 11.30
N GLY A 79 5.07 -13.02 11.89
CA GLY A 79 5.62 -13.66 13.09
C GLY A 79 5.11 -13.08 14.41
N GLU A 80 4.25 -12.04 14.38
CA GLU A 80 3.68 -11.49 15.62
C GLU A 80 2.68 -12.48 16.23
N SER A 81 2.72 -12.66 17.55
CA SER A 81 1.80 -13.57 18.26
C SER A 81 0.33 -13.10 18.21
N SER A 82 0.11 -11.78 18.13
CA SER A 82 -1.22 -11.19 18.06
C SER A 82 -1.21 -9.86 17.29
N PRO A 83 -1.04 -9.88 15.96
CA PRO A 83 -1.03 -8.68 15.14
C PRO A 83 -2.39 -7.96 15.21
N LYS A 84 -2.36 -6.62 15.25
CA LYS A 84 -3.58 -5.80 15.21
C LYS A 84 -4.38 -6.08 13.93
N LYS A 85 -5.71 -5.95 14.00
CA LYS A 85 -6.62 -6.13 12.85
C LYS A 85 -6.19 -5.33 11.60
N SER A 86 -5.65 -4.12 11.77
CA SER A 86 -5.13 -3.32 10.66
C SER A 86 -3.93 -3.96 9.95
N LYS A 87 -3.03 -4.64 10.67
CA LYS A 87 -1.91 -5.39 10.08
C LYS A 87 -2.40 -6.64 9.35
N LEU A 88 -3.31 -7.40 9.98
CA LEU A 88 -3.93 -8.58 9.36
C LEU A 88 -4.61 -8.23 8.03
N SER A 89 -5.30 -7.08 7.98
CA SER A 89 -5.91 -6.59 6.75
C SER A 89 -4.89 -6.34 5.64
N LEU A 90 -3.71 -5.80 5.98
CA LEU A 90 -2.65 -5.52 5.00
C LEU A 90 -1.91 -6.79 4.56
N ILE A 91 -1.70 -7.74 5.48
CA ILE A 91 -1.15 -9.07 5.18
C ILE A 91 -2.01 -9.75 4.12
N ARG A 92 -3.32 -9.88 4.38
CA ARG A 92 -4.26 -10.51 3.44
C ARG A 92 -4.28 -9.80 2.09
N ARG A 93 -4.28 -8.45 2.10
CA ARG A 93 -4.32 -7.69 0.86
C ARG A 93 -3.04 -7.82 0.04
N LEU A 94 -1.88 -7.98 0.68
CA LEU A 94 -0.63 -8.29 -0.02
C LEU A 94 -0.67 -9.69 -0.63
N ASP A 95 -1.15 -10.69 0.12
CA ASP A 95 -1.33 -12.06 -0.37
C ASP A 95 -2.31 -12.09 -1.57
N ASP A 96 -3.42 -11.36 -1.50
CA ASP A 96 -4.39 -11.24 -2.59
C ASP A 96 -3.76 -10.61 -3.85
N CYS A 97 -2.91 -9.59 -3.67
CA CYS A 97 -2.18 -8.97 -4.78
C CYS A 97 -1.22 -9.97 -5.44
N ASP A 98 -0.39 -10.68 -4.65
CA ASP A 98 0.52 -11.70 -5.21
C ASP A 98 -0.23 -12.79 -5.96
N ARG A 99 -1.36 -13.24 -5.41
CA ARG A 99 -2.19 -14.25 -6.05
C ARG A 99 -2.78 -13.79 -7.37
N TRP A 100 -3.40 -12.62 -7.39
CA TRP A 100 -4.05 -12.09 -8.60
C TRP A 100 -3.06 -11.74 -9.69
N LEU A 101 -1.88 -11.26 -9.32
CA LEU A 101 -0.79 -10.92 -10.25
C LEU A 101 0.09 -12.13 -10.60
N LYS A 102 -0.20 -13.32 -10.06
CA LYS A 102 0.54 -14.57 -10.28
C LYS A 102 2.02 -14.47 -9.87
N HIS A 103 2.27 -13.75 -8.79
CA HIS A 103 3.57 -13.57 -8.15
C HIS A 103 3.75 -14.42 -6.89
N GLU A 104 2.80 -15.31 -6.59
CA GLU A 104 3.01 -16.37 -5.61
C GLU A 104 4.23 -17.20 -6.02
N ILE A 105 5.17 -17.36 -5.08
CA ILE A 105 6.28 -18.28 -5.26
C ILE A 105 5.71 -19.68 -5.02
N SER A 106 5.74 -20.53 -6.05
CA SER A 106 5.41 -21.96 -5.94
C SER A 106 6.34 -22.69 -4.97
#